data_AF-A0A963WRV1-F1
#
_entry.id   AF-A0A963WRV1-F1
#
_cell.length_a   1.000
_cell.length_b   1.000
_cell.length_c   1.000
_cell.angle_alpha   90.00
_cell.angle_beta   90.00
_cell.angle_gamma   90.00
#
_symmetry.space_group_name_H-M   'P 1'
#
loop_
_entity.id
_entity.type
_entity.pdbx_description
1 polymer ?
#
loop_
_entity_poly.entity_id
_entity_poly.type
_entity_poly.pdbx_seq_one_letter_code
_entity_poly.pdbx_strand_id
1 'polypeptide(L)'
;MRNWVLAGVAAFALAACGSSEGDSADGGETATASATSSADGKTSTTTIKADGGTATIQSGPGAAVDLPLGFRIYPGAEVLTSTTFAQNGDKGALVTMLADATPDEMIAFYRKAAEAAGVKIEMELTTDNSKIIGGKGGDDVTFSFTTVPGDDGKTQGQLMIGSGG
;
A
#
# COMPACT_ATOMS: atom_id res chain seq x y z
N MET A 1 41.39 -55.92 -1.74
CA MET A 1 42.59 -55.11 -2.04
C MET A 1 42.38 -53.73 -1.46
N ARG A 2 43.32 -53.33 -0.61
CA ARG A 2 43.34 -52.10 0.21
C ARG A 2 43.89 -50.96 -0.63
N ASN A 3 43.28 -49.77 -0.57
CA ASN A 3 43.98 -48.47 -0.58
C ASN A 3 42.97 -47.37 -0.22
N TRP A 4 43.01 -46.80 0.99
CA TRP A 4 43.75 -45.57 1.37
C TRP A 4 43.06 -44.32 0.81
N VAL A 5 42.23 -43.61 1.58
CA VAL A 5 42.55 -42.64 2.66
C VAL A 5 43.58 -41.60 2.23
N LEU A 6 43.13 -40.35 2.11
CA LEU A 6 43.76 -39.04 2.37
C LEU A 6 42.83 -37.98 1.72
N ALA A 7 42.60 -36.76 2.19
CA ALA A 7 42.87 -36.00 3.40
C ALA A 7 42.26 -34.59 3.17
N GLY A 8 42.01 -33.82 4.25
CA GLY A 8 41.74 -32.37 4.23
C GLY A 8 40.40 -32.04 4.91
N VAL A 9 40.29 -31.70 6.19
CA VAL A 9 40.87 -30.60 7.00
C VAL A 9 40.51 -29.20 6.47
N ALA A 10 39.49 -28.58 7.07
CA ALA A 10 39.38 -27.13 7.36
C ALA A 10 38.10 -26.92 8.19
N ALA A 11 38.23 -26.83 9.51
CA ALA A 11 38.26 -25.57 10.26
C ALA A 11 36.86 -24.93 10.42
N PHE A 12 36.28 -25.20 11.59
CA PHE A 12 35.21 -24.42 12.19
C PHE A 12 35.58 -22.94 12.24
N ALA A 13 34.80 -22.10 11.57
CA ALA A 13 34.73 -20.66 11.82
C ALA A 13 33.24 -20.25 11.85
N LEU A 14 32.56 -20.59 12.95
CA LEU A 14 31.33 -19.91 13.35
C LEU A 14 31.73 -18.56 13.94
N ALA A 15 31.82 -17.55 13.06
CA ALA A 15 31.91 -16.16 13.46
C ALA A 15 30.80 -15.38 12.75
N ALA A 16 29.77 -15.07 13.53
CA ALA A 16 29.07 -13.78 13.56
C ALA A 16 28.66 -13.13 12.23
N CYS A 17 27.37 -13.23 11.91
CA CYS A 17 26.45 -12.10 11.62
C CYS A 17 25.06 -12.73 11.40
N GLY A 18 24.00 -12.48 12.17
CA GLY A 18 23.68 -11.25 12.87
C GLY A 18 22.92 -10.27 11.98
N SER A 19 21.97 -10.74 11.17
CA SER A 19 20.86 -9.93 10.62
C SER A 19 19.99 -10.85 9.75
N SER A 20 18.70 -10.92 10.07
CA SER A 20 17.69 -11.76 9.43
C SER A 20 17.84 -11.80 7.90
N GLU A 21 18.09 -13.01 7.39
CA GLU A 21 17.96 -13.35 5.98
C GLU A 21 16.57 -12.87 5.50
N GLY A 22 16.57 -11.90 4.58
CA GLY A 22 15.47 -11.73 3.65
C GLY A 22 15.42 -12.98 2.79
N ASP A 23 14.29 -13.68 2.85
CA ASP A 23 13.94 -14.77 1.96
C ASP A 23 13.96 -14.22 0.52
N SER A 24 15.07 -14.46 -0.18
CA SER A 24 15.16 -14.25 -1.62
C SER A 24 14.25 -15.30 -2.27
N ALA A 25 13.06 -14.86 -2.65
CA ALA A 25 12.18 -15.65 -3.51
C ALA A 25 12.91 -15.91 -4.84
N ASP A 26 13.29 -17.18 -5.03
CA ASP A 26 13.76 -17.78 -6.26
C ASP A 26 12.66 -17.65 -7.33
N GLY A 27 12.92 -16.83 -8.36
CA GLY A 27 11.97 -16.61 -9.44
C GLY A 27 12.35 -15.50 -10.41
N GLY A 28 13.39 -15.71 -11.22
CA GLY A 28 13.50 -15.25 -12.63
C GLY A 28 13.38 -13.77 -13.02
N GLU A 29 13.04 -12.83 -12.14
CA GLU A 29 12.89 -11.40 -12.44
C GLU A 29 13.80 -10.58 -11.52
N THR A 30 14.56 -9.64 -12.08
CA THR A 30 15.42 -8.72 -11.32
C THR A 30 14.58 -7.69 -10.55
N ALA A 31 13.87 -8.14 -9.52
CA ALA A 31 13.18 -7.26 -8.59
C ALA A 31 14.17 -6.75 -7.51
N THR A 32 14.30 -5.44 -7.40
CA THR A 32 15.06 -4.79 -6.33
C THR A 32 14.09 -4.21 -5.31
N ALA A 33 14.26 -4.60 -4.05
CA ALA A 33 13.50 -4.06 -2.93
C ALA A 33 14.41 -3.18 -2.07
N SER A 34 13.91 -2.02 -1.65
CA SER A 34 14.62 -1.12 -0.74
C SER A 34 13.64 -0.64 0.33
N ALA A 35 14.02 -0.79 1.60
CA ALA A 35 13.26 -0.29 2.73
C ALA A 35 14.02 0.85 3.40
N THR A 36 13.31 1.93 3.71
CA THR A 36 13.84 3.08 4.44
C THR A 36 12.85 3.45 5.54
N SER A 37 13.35 3.63 6.76
CA SER A 37 12.54 4.16 7.86
C SER A 37 12.93 5.61 8.13
N SER A 38 11.95 6.41 8.56
CA SER A 38 12.21 7.77 9.04
C SER A 38 13.13 7.75 10.25
N ALA A 39 13.85 8.85 10.48
CA ALA A 39 14.76 8.99 11.63
C ALA A 39 14.08 8.72 12.99
N ASP A 40 12.79 9.04 13.10
CA ASP A 40 11.96 8.82 14.28
C ASP A 40 11.41 7.39 14.39
N GLY A 41 11.62 6.52 13.40
CA GLY A 41 11.11 5.14 13.35
C GLY A 41 9.58 4.99 13.16
N LYS A 42 8.86 6.11 13.07
CA LYS A 42 7.38 6.13 13.00
C LYS A 42 6.81 5.87 11.62
N THR A 43 7.60 6.09 10.57
CA THR A 43 7.18 5.88 9.19
C THR A 43 8.20 4.99 8.50
N SER A 44 7.70 4.03 7.73
CA SER A 44 8.52 3.11 6.94
C SER A 44 8.06 3.16 5.49
N THR A 45 9.01 3.25 4.57
CA THR A 45 8.79 3.24 3.13
C THR A 45 9.51 2.05 2.53
N THR A 46 8.77 1.18 1.86
CA THR A 46 9.30 0.06 1.09
C THR A 46 9.03 0.33 -0.38
N THR A 47 10.08 0.40 -1.18
CA THR A 47 9.99 0.52 -2.64
C THR A 47 10.42 -0.79 -3.28
N ILE A 48 9.59 -1.29 -4.19
CA ILE A 48 9.81 -2.50 -4.95
C ILE A 48 9.85 -2.08 -6.42
N LYS A 49 10.97 -2.35 -7.09
CA LYS A 49 11.17 -2.04 -8.50
C LYS A 49 11.44 -3.32 -9.27
N ALA A 50 10.68 -3.56 -10.32
CA ALA A 50 10.86 -4.66 -11.27
C ALA A 50 10.83 -4.12 -12.70
N ASP A 51 11.22 -4.93 -13.68
CA ASP A 51 11.27 -4.56 -15.11
C ASP A 51 9.95 -3.98 -15.65
N GLY A 52 8.81 -4.30 -15.04
CA GLY A 52 7.48 -3.77 -15.42
C GLY A 52 6.99 -2.54 -14.66
N GLY A 53 7.60 -2.14 -13.53
CA GLY A 53 7.03 -1.06 -12.72
C GLY A 53 7.64 -0.84 -11.33
N THR A 54 7.05 0.09 -10.59
CA THR A 54 7.46 0.44 -9.22
C THR A 54 6.24 0.45 -8.31
N ALA A 55 6.35 -0.23 -7.16
CA ALA A 55 5.39 -0.15 -6.08
C ALA A 55 6.05 0.48 -4.85
N THR A 56 5.37 1.41 -4.21
CA THR A 56 5.84 2.08 -3.00
C THR A 56 4.79 1.91 -1.91
N ILE A 57 5.19 1.23 -0.84
CA ILE A 57 4.40 1.02 0.37
C ILE A 57 4.93 1.98 1.42
N GLN A 58 4.08 2.82 1.97
CA GLN A 58 4.39 3.72 3.07
C GLN A 58 3.46 3.45 4.24
N SER A 59 4.03 3.14 5.40
CA SER A 59 3.31 2.80 6.61
C SER A 59 3.65 3.79 7.72
N GLY A 60 2.67 4.11 8.56
CA GLY A 60 2.83 4.96 9.73
C GLY A 60 2.21 6.36 9.58
N PRO A 61 2.02 7.06 10.72
CA PRO A 61 1.32 8.34 10.75
C PRO A 61 1.97 9.38 9.85
N GLY A 62 1.15 10.09 9.07
CA GLY A 62 1.61 11.18 8.21
C GLY A 62 2.37 10.72 6.96
N ALA A 63 2.18 9.46 6.53
CA ALA A 63 2.70 8.99 5.27
C ALA A 63 2.28 9.94 4.12
N ALA A 64 3.25 10.50 3.40
CA ALA A 64 2.98 11.35 2.25
C ALA A 64 2.33 10.49 1.16
N VAL A 65 1.10 10.84 0.78
CA VAL A 65 0.36 10.10 -0.25
C VAL A 65 0.25 10.96 -1.49
N ASP A 66 0.86 10.52 -2.58
CA ASP A 66 0.59 11.04 -3.90
C ASP A 66 -0.64 10.31 -4.46
N LEU A 67 -1.81 10.94 -4.33
CA LEU A 67 -3.05 10.38 -4.85
C LEU A 67 -3.27 10.83 -6.31
N PRO A 68 -3.63 9.91 -7.22
CA PRO A 68 -3.93 10.26 -8.59
C PRO A 68 -5.21 11.10 -8.70
N LEU A 69 -5.40 11.77 -9.85
CA LEU A 69 -6.65 12.47 -10.21
C LEU A 69 -7.09 13.60 -9.25
N GLY A 70 -6.14 14.16 -8.48
CA GLY A 70 -6.40 15.28 -7.58
C GLY A 70 -7.14 14.91 -6.30
N PHE A 71 -7.28 13.61 -6.00
CA PHE A 71 -7.79 13.16 -4.71
C PHE A 71 -6.90 13.63 -3.57
N ARG A 72 -7.51 13.82 -2.40
CA ARG A 72 -6.82 14.24 -1.19
C ARG A 72 -7.24 13.35 -0.03
N ILE A 73 -6.35 13.22 0.93
CA ILE A 73 -6.66 12.61 2.22
C ILE A 73 -7.73 13.46 2.92
N TYR A 74 -8.63 12.78 3.64
CA TYR A 74 -9.67 13.43 4.41
C TYR A 74 -9.05 14.41 5.42
N PRO A 75 -9.56 15.65 5.56
CA PRO A 75 -8.96 16.65 6.44
C PRO A 75 -8.86 16.17 7.88
N GLY A 76 -7.66 16.24 8.45
CA GLY A 76 -7.40 15.79 9.83
C GLY A 76 -7.34 14.27 10.01
N ALA A 77 -7.42 13.48 8.93
CA ALA A 77 -7.25 12.04 9.02
C ALA A 77 -5.78 11.64 9.22
N GLU A 78 -5.57 10.63 10.05
CA GLU A 78 -4.29 9.96 10.21
C GLU A 78 -4.17 8.86 9.17
N VAL A 79 -3.18 8.95 8.29
CA VAL A 79 -2.87 7.87 7.35
C VAL A 79 -2.17 6.74 8.11
N LEU A 80 -2.79 5.57 8.14
CA LEU A 80 -2.23 4.38 8.79
C LEU A 80 -1.29 3.66 7.83
N THR A 81 -1.76 3.44 6.60
CA THR A 81 -1.03 2.80 5.52
C THR A 81 -1.41 3.42 4.18
N SER A 82 -0.43 3.51 3.29
CA SER A 82 -0.60 3.98 1.92
C SER A 82 0.27 3.14 1.00
N THR A 83 -0.34 2.54 -0.01
CA THR A 83 0.35 1.80 -1.05
C THR A 83 0.05 2.48 -2.37
N THR A 84 1.11 2.89 -3.07
CA THR A 84 1.00 3.41 -4.44
C THR A 84 1.73 2.46 -5.37
N PHE A 85 1.22 2.29 -6.58
CA PHE A 85 1.84 1.45 -7.58
C PHE A 85 1.71 2.11 -8.95
N ALA A 86 2.75 1.94 -9.77
CA ALA A 86 2.77 2.36 -11.15
C ALA A 86 3.43 1.26 -11.99
N GLN A 87 2.70 0.72 -12.97
CA GLN A 87 3.17 -0.37 -13.83
C GLN A 87 2.67 -0.11 -15.26
N ASN A 88 3.54 -0.14 -16.25
CA ASN A 88 3.18 -0.03 -17.68
C ASN A 88 2.20 1.10 -18.10
N GLY A 89 2.11 2.19 -17.34
CA GLY A 89 1.17 3.29 -17.61
C GLY A 89 -0.02 3.31 -16.64
N ASP A 90 -0.36 2.17 -16.05
CA ASP A 90 -1.30 2.07 -14.95
C ASP A 90 -0.73 2.72 -13.69
N LYS A 91 -1.58 3.41 -12.95
CA LYS A 91 -1.29 3.98 -11.64
C LYS A 91 -2.42 3.65 -10.69
N GLY A 92 -2.09 3.39 -9.44
CA GLY A 92 -3.08 3.26 -8.40
C GLY A 92 -2.56 3.59 -7.03
N ALA A 93 -3.51 3.83 -6.13
CA ALA A 93 -3.27 4.11 -4.74
C ALA A 93 -4.32 3.39 -3.89
N LEU A 94 -3.86 2.77 -2.81
CA LEU A 94 -4.67 2.22 -1.73
C LEU A 94 -4.26 2.88 -0.44
N VAL A 95 -5.18 3.59 0.22
CA VAL A 95 -4.91 4.29 1.47
C VAL A 95 -5.88 3.83 2.53
N THR A 96 -5.34 3.47 3.69
CA THR A 96 -6.12 3.25 4.90
C THR A 96 -5.85 4.40 5.86
N MET A 97 -6.92 5.04 6.32
CA MET A 97 -6.85 6.21 7.18
C MET A 97 -7.86 6.12 8.33
N LEU A 98 -7.59 6.85 9.39
CA LEU A 98 -8.47 6.99 10.54
C LEU A 98 -8.84 8.48 10.70
N ALA A 99 -10.13 8.78 10.77
CA ALA A 99 -10.61 10.16 10.90
C ALA A 99 -11.61 10.31 12.06
N ASP A 100 -11.58 11.48 12.70
CA ASP A 100 -12.60 11.90 13.66
C ASP A 100 -13.80 12.48 12.88
N ALA A 101 -14.53 11.59 12.22
CA ALA A 101 -15.66 11.92 11.35
C ALA A 101 -16.64 10.74 11.30
N THR A 102 -17.90 11.01 10.96
CA THR A 102 -18.86 9.94 10.71
C THR A 102 -18.63 9.25 9.36
N PRO A 103 -19.07 7.99 9.19
CA PRO A 103 -19.03 7.30 7.89
C PRO A 103 -19.68 8.12 6.77
N ASP A 104 -20.81 8.75 7.04
CA ASP A 104 -21.55 9.58 6.07
C ASP A 104 -20.77 10.81 5.61
N GLU A 105 -20.06 11.49 6.52
CA GLU A 105 -19.24 12.65 6.17
C GLU A 105 -18.07 12.26 5.27
N MET A 106 -17.40 11.14 5.57
CA MET A 106 -16.31 10.65 4.73
C MET A 106 -16.81 10.18 3.36
N ILE A 107 -17.93 9.45 3.30
CA ILE A 107 -18.57 9.01 2.05
C ILE A 107 -18.94 10.22 1.19
N ALA A 108 -19.58 11.24 1.78
CA ALA A 108 -19.97 12.45 1.05
C ALA A 108 -18.75 13.23 0.52
N PHE A 109 -17.67 13.28 1.30
CA PHE A 109 -16.42 13.90 0.88
C PHE A 109 -15.81 13.21 -0.34
N TYR A 110 -15.64 11.88 -0.27
CA TYR A 110 -15.02 11.14 -1.37
C TYR A 110 -15.93 10.97 -2.58
N ARG A 111 -17.26 10.96 -2.41
CA ARG A 111 -18.21 11.03 -3.52
C ARG A 111 -17.98 12.30 -4.35
N LYS A 112 -17.92 13.47 -3.70
CA LYS A 112 -17.66 14.74 -4.39
C LYS A 112 -16.31 14.77 -5.08
N ALA A 113 -15.27 14.21 -4.44
CA ALA A 113 -13.95 14.10 -5.06
C ALA A 113 -13.98 13.21 -6.30
N ALA A 114 -14.68 12.07 -6.24
CA ALA A 114 -14.87 11.16 -7.36
C ALA A 114 -15.63 11.84 -8.52
N GLU A 115 -16.75 12.51 -8.24
CA GLU A 115 -17.51 13.25 -9.25
C GLU A 115 -16.68 14.37 -9.90
N ALA A 116 -15.88 15.10 -9.11
CA ALA A 116 -14.99 16.14 -9.64
C ALA A 116 -13.86 15.56 -10.51
N ALA A 117 -13.45 14.32 -10.27
CA ALA A 117 -12.49 13.58 -11.09
C ALA A 117 -13.15 12.89 -12.31
N GLY A 118 -14.45 13.10 -12.55
CA GLY A 118 -15.18 12.48 -13.67
C GLY A 118 -15.54 11.01 -13.45
N VAL A 119 -15.41 10.51 -12.21
CA VAL A 119 -15.88 9.17 -11.83
C VAL A 119 -17.38 9.20 -11.66
N LYS A 120 -18.07 8.31 -12.37
CA LYS A 120 -19.49 8.03 -12.15
C LYS A 120 -19.62 6.99 -11.05
N ILE A 121 -20.35 7.31 -9.98
CA ILE A 121 -20.68 6.33 -8.94
C ILE A 121 -21.72 5.36 -9.50
N GLU A 122 -21.39 4.08 -9.50
CA GLU A 122 -22.22 3.00 -10.05
C GLU A 122 -22.68 2.03 -8.96
N MET A 123 -21.97 2.00 -7.84
CA MET A 123 -22.23 1.13 -6.71
C MET A 123 -22.28 1.94 -5.42
N GLU A 124 -23.31 1.67 -4.63
CA GLU A 124 -23.42 2.14 -3.26
C GLU A 124 -24.01 1.02 -2.43
N LEU A 125 -23.31 0.64 -1.35
CA LEU A 125 -23.73 -0.38 -0.43
C LEU A 125 -23.59 0.15 0.99
N THR A 126 -24.66 0.00 1.78
CA THR A 126 -24.63 0.22 3.21
C THR A 126 -24.93 -1.11 3.89
N THR A 127 -24.05 -1.53 4.78
CA THR A 127 -24.24 -2.67 5.68
C THR A 127 -24.37 -2.16 7.11
N ASP A 128 -24.62 -3.06 8.07
CA ASP A 128 -24.75 -2.68 9.49
C ASP A 128 -23.48 -2.00 10.03
N ASN A 129 -22.30 -2.35 9.50
CA ASN A 129 -21.00 -1.88 10.01
C ASN A 129 -20.10 -1.29 8.91
N SER A 130 -20.62 -1.01 7.72
CA SER A 130 -19.82 -0.38 6.68
C SER A 130 -20.65 0.37 5.66
N LYS A 131 -20.02 1.37 5.04
CA LYS A 131 -20.54 2.02 3.83
C LYS A 131 -19.50 1.95 2.75
N ILE A 132 -19.94 1.67 1.53
CA ILE A 132 -19.09 1.49 0.38
C ILE A 132 -19.69 2.30 -0.77
N ILE A 133 -18.87 3.12 -1.41
CA ILE A 133 -19.17 3.70 -2.71
C ILE A 133 -18.12 3.24 -3.71
N GLY A 134 -18.55 2.95 -4.93
CA GLY A 134 -17.67 2.52 -6.01
C GLY A 134 -18.14 3.08 -7.34
N GLY A 135 -17.20 3.33 -8.23
CA GLY A 135 -17.49 3.93 -9.51
C GLY A 135 -16.34 3.81 -10.50
N LYS A 136 -16.65 4.20 -11.73
CA LYS A 136 -15.69 4.22 -12.84
C LYS A 136 -15.71 5.56 -13.55
N GLY A 137 -14.54 6.03 -13.95
CA GLY A 137 -14.38 7.21 -14.81
C GLY A 137 -14.08 6.82 -16.26
N GLY A 138 -13.77 7.82 -17.09
CA GLY A 138 -13.09 7.58 -18.37
C GLY A 138 -11.67 7.02 -18.17
N ASP A 139 -11.02 6.54 -19.23
CA ASP A 139 -9.62 6.07 -19.22
C ASP A 139 -9.34 5.05 -18.10
N ASP A 140 -10.15 3.98 -18.04
CA ASP A 140 -10.05 2.87 -17.08
C ASP A 140 -9.87 3.27 -15.60
N VAL A 141 -10.36 4.48 -15.24
CA VAL A 141 -10.36 4.95 -13.87
C VAL A 141 -11.34 4.12 -13.06
N THR A 142 -10.85 3.52 -11.98
CA THR A 142 -11.66 2.81 -10.98
C THR A 142 -11.49 3.47 -9.63
N PHE A 143 -12.61 3.63 -8.92
CA PHE A 143 -12.65 4.21 -7.59
C PHE A 143 -13.49 3.34 -6.67
N SER A 144 -13.01 3.13 -5.45
CA SER A 144 -13.85 2.66 -4.35
C SER A 144 -13.43 3.32 -3.04
N PHE A 145 -14.41 3.58 -2.19
CA PHE A 145 -14.19 4.06 -0.85
C PHE A 145 -15.09 3.32 0.12
N THR A 146 -14.48 2.75 1.15
CA THR A 146 -15.13 1.97 2.20
C THR A 146 -14.90 2.64 3.55
N THR A 147 -15.93 2.72 4.36
CA THR A 147 -15.84 3.19 5.75
C THR A 147 -16.30 2.11 6.70
N VAL A 148 -15.60 1.96 7.81
CA VAL A 148 -15.99 1.10 8.95
C VAL A 148 -15.93 1.96 10.21
N PRO A 149 -17.01 2.04 11.01
CA PRO A 149 -16.97 2.72 12.30
C PRO A 149 -16.03 1.95 13.25
N GLY A 150 -15.15 2.67 13.93
CA GLY A 150 -14.26 2.11 14.96
C GLY A 150 -14.83 2.30 16.37
N ASP A 151 -14.28 1.56 17.33
CA ASP A 151 -14.74 1.55 18.72
C ASP A 151 -14.51 2.89 19.47
N ASP A 152 -13.52 3.67 19.05
CA ASP A 152 -13.17 4.97 19.67
C ASP A 152 -14.00 6.16 19.14
N GLY A 153 -15.08 5.91 18.40
CA GLY A 153 -15.89 6.95 17.76
C GLY A 153 -15.27 7.54 16.49
N LYS A 154 -14.08 7.07 16.11
CA LYS A 154 -13.41 7.39 14.84
C LYS A 154 -13.88 6.45 13.74
N THR A 155 -13.79 6.90 12.50
CA THR A 155 -14.10 6.07 11.33
C THR A 155 -12.82 5.69 10.62
N GLN A 156 -12.66 4.39 10.35
CA GLN A 156 -11.63 3.90 9.45
C GLN A 156 -12.14 4.00 8.01
N GLY A 157 -11.40 4.73 7.17
CA GLY A 157 -11.63 4.83 5.74
C GLY A 157 -10.59 4.06 4.96
N GLN A 158 -11.01 3.32 3.94
CA GLN A 158 -10.14 2.71 2.95
C GLN A 158 -10.50 3.27 1.57
N LEU A 159 -9.54 3.93 0.94
CA LEU A 159 -9.66 4.56 -0.37
C LEU A 159 -8.82 3.79 -1.38
N MET A 160 -9.44 3.35 -2.47
CA MET A 160 -8.76 2.74 -3.61
C MET A 160 -9.05 3.56 -4.85
N ILE A 161 -8.00 4.00 -5.54
CA ILE A 161 -8.09 4.61 -6.87
C ILE A 161 -7.13 3.89 -7.79
N GLY A 162 -7.58 3.54 -8.98
CA GLY A 162 -6.75 3.07 -10.08
C GLY A 162 -7.07 3.88 -11.33
N SER A 163 -6.10 4.02 -12.21
CA SER A 163 -6.24 4.53 -13.57
C SER A 163 -5.34 3.69 -14.45
N GLY A 164 -5.90 3.11 -15.50
CA GLY A 164 -5.17 2.33 -16.50
C GLY A 164 -5.27 2.94 -17.88
N GLY A 165 -4.36 2.61 -18.78
CA GLY A 165 -4.33 3.14 -20.14
C GLY A 165 -3.74 2.16 -21.13
#